data_AF-A0A2M7NAN4-F1
#
_entry.id   AF-A0A2M7NAN4-F1
#
_cell.length_a   1.000
_cell.length_b   1.000
_cell.length_c   1.000
_cell.angle_alpha   90.00
_cell.angle_beta   90.00
_cell.angle_gamma   90.00
#
_symmetry.space_group_name_H-M   'P 1'
#
loop_
_entity.id
_entity.type
_entity.pdbx_description
1 polymer ?
#
loop_
_entity_poly.entity_id
_entity_poly.type
_entity_poly.pdbx_seq_one_letter_code
_entity_poly.pdbx_strand_id
1 'polypeptide(L)'
;MKFIESLFEGSLWNSRFVILTAVVGSMVAGFVIFYMATVDVYFLFQHALHYADASLTDEARKALHDSTVSHIVEVVDGYLLATVMLIFSL
;
A
#
# COMPACT_ATOMS: atom_id res chain seq x y z
N MET A 1 -6.44 -31.55 -31.09
CA MET A 1 -5.11 -30.95 -30.84
C MET A 1 -5.02 -29.53 -31.38
N LYS A 2 -5.32 -29.27 -32.66
CA LYS A 2 -5.34 -27.91 -33.25
C LYS A 2 -6.23 -26.87 -32.56
N PHE A 3 -7.35 -27.29 -31.96
CA PHE A 3 -8.28 -26.36 -31.28
C PHE A 3 -7.70 -25.76 -29.99
N ILE A 4 -7.02 -26.57 -29.18
CA ILE A 4 -6.36 -26.10 -27.95
C ILE A 4 -5.19 -25.18 -28.31
N GLU A 5 -4.44 -25.54 -29.36
CA GLU A 5 -3.31 -24.78 -29.87
C GLU A 5 -3.73 -23.41 -30.41
N SER A 6 -4.81 -23.34 -31.19
CA SER A 6 -5.40 -22.09 -31.69
C SER A 6 -5.93 -21.19 -30.55
N LEU A 7 -6.47 -21.77 -29.48
CA LEU A 7 -6.99 -21.02 -28.34
C LEU A 7 -5.84 -20.49 -27.46
N PHE A 8 -4.78 -21.27 -27.29
CA PHE A 8 -3.55 -20.85 -26.62
C PHE A 8 -2.81 -19.77 -27.43
N GLU A 9 -2.63 -19.96 -28.74
CA GLU A 9 -2.04 -18.95 -29.63
C GLU A 9 -2.88 -17.69 -29.66
N GLY A 10 -4.21 -17.77 -29.71
CA GLY A 10 -5.09 -16.61 -29.63
C GLY A 10 -4.98 -15.84 -28.32
N SER A 11 -4.82 -16.55 -27.19
CA SER A 11 -4.57 -15.94 -25.87
C SER A 11 -3.17 -15.32 -25.78
N LEU A 12 -2.15 -15.96 -26.35
CA LEU A 12 -0.78 -15.45 -26.44
C LEU A 12 -0.68 -14.24 -27.38
N TRP A 13 -1.41 -14.24 -28.50
CA TRP A 13 -1.50 -13.11 -29.43
C TRP A 13 -2.28 -11.93 -28.86
N ASN A 14 -3.24 -12.19 -27.96
CA ASN A 14 -3.92 -11.18 -27.16
C ASN A 14 -3.17 -10.76 -25.89
N SER A 15 -1.94 -11.24 -25.68
CA SER A 15 -1.09 -10.92 -24.51
C SER A 15 -0.88 -9.41 -24.28
N ARG A 16 -1.05 -8.58 -25.33
CA ARG A 16 -1.11 -7.11 -25.17
C ARG A 16 -2.16 -6.64 -24.15
N PHE A 17 -3.26 -7.38 -23.99
CA PHE A 17 -4.34 -7.04 -23.07
C PHE A 17 -4.01 -7.41 -21.61
N VAL A 18 -3.05 -8.31 -21.36
CA VAL A 18 -2.56 -8.59 -19.99
C VAL A 18 -1.95 -7.34 -19.37
N ILE A 19 -1.26 -6.51 -20.16
CA ILE A 19 -0.68 -5.25 -19.70
C ILE A 19 -1.78 -4.29 -19.25
N LEU A 20 -2.91 -4.20 -19.97
CA LEU A 20 -4.04 -3.36 -19.56
C LEU A 20 -4.64 -3.83 -18.23
N THR A 21 -4.75 -5.14 -18.00
CA THR A 21 -5.20 -5.67 -16.71
C THR A 21 -4.23 -5.29 -15.59
N ALA A 22 -2.92 -5.35 -15.85
CA ALA A 22 -1.91 -4.95 -14.88
C ALA A 22 -1.98 -3.44 -14.56
N VAL A 23 -2.19 -2.59 -15.56
CA VAL A 23 -2.33 -1.13 -15.44
C VAL A 23 -3.59 -0.75 -14.64
N VAL A 24 -4.74 -1.34 -14.98
CA VAL A 24 -5.99 -1.07 -14.25
C VAL A 24 -5.90 -1.61 -12.83
N GLY A 25 -5.30 -2.79 -12.65
CA GLY A 25 -5.05 -3.40 -11.36
C GLY A 25 -4.17 -2.54 -10.45
N SER A 26 -3.06 -2.02 -10.97
CA SER A 26 -2.16 -1.14 -10.21
C SER A 26 -2.79 0.22 -9.92
N MET A 27 -3.61 0.76 -10.82
CA MET A 27 -4.37 1.99 -10.57
C MET A 27 -5.29 1.82 -9.36
N VAL A 28 -6.11 0.76 -9.35
CA VAL A 28 -7.04 0.48 -8.24
C VAL A 28 -6.27 0.18 -6.95
N ALA A 29 -5.23 -0.65 -7.01
CA ALA A 29 -4.40 -0.97 -5.85
C ALA A 29 -3.73 0.28 -5.27
N GLY A 30 -3.22 1.18 -6.13
CA GLY A 30 -2.63 2.46 -5.74
C GLY A 30 -3.63 3.32 -4.95
N PHE A 31 -4.87 3.47 -5.44
CA PHE A 31 -5.90 4.21 -4.72
C PHE A 31 -6.27 3.57 -3.37
N VAL A 32 -6.39 2.24 -3.31
CA VAL A 32 -6.70 1.51 -2.06
C VAL A 32 -5.61 1.73 -1.02
N ILE A 33 -4.35 1.55 -1.39
CA ILE A 33 -3.22 1.73 -0.48
C ILE A 33 -3.10 3.20 -0.06
N PHE A 34 -3.32 4.14 -0.97
CA PHE A 34 -3.30 5.57 -0.64
C PHE A 34 -4.38 5.95 0.39
N TYR A 35 -5.58 5.37 0.25
CA TYR A 35 -6.64 5.53 1.23
C TYR A 35 -6.27 4.92 2.58
N MET A 36 -5.78 3.67 2.60
CA MET A 36 -5.36 2.99 3.83
C MET A 36 -4.26 3.78 4.56
N ALA A 37 -3.19 4.17 3.85
CA ALA A 37 -2.10 4.97 4.42
C ALA A 37 -2.60 6.30 5.00
N THR A 38 -3.58 6.94 4.35
CA THR A 38 -4.19 8.19 4.86
C THR A 38 -5.00 7.98 6.14
N VAL A 39 -5.70 6.85 6.25
CA VAL A 39 -6.40 6.47 7.49
C VAL A 39 -5.37 6.18 8.60
N ASP A 40 -4.28 5.51 8.28
CA ASP A 40 -3.23 5.18 9.25
C ASP A 40 -2.51 6.43 9.77
N VAL A 41 -2.26 7.43 8.90
CA VAL A 41 -1.77 8.77 9.32
C VAL A 41 -2.68 9.37 10.40
N TYR A 42 -3.99 9.31 10.20
CA TYR A 42 -4.94 9.88 11.14
C TYR A 42 -4.83 9.22 12.53
N PHE A 43 -4.75 7.89 12.58
CA PHE A 43 -4.55 7.16 13.83
C PHE A 43 -3.18 7.41 14.46
N LEU A 44 -2.15 7.59 13.64
CA LEU A 44 -0.81 7.93 14.09
C LEU A 44 -0.78 9.29 14.80
N PHE A 45 -1.44 10.30 14.23
CA PHE A 45 -1.59 11.61 14.87
C PHE A 45 -2.29 11.50 16.23
N GLN A 46 -3.32 10.67 16.35
CA GLN A 46 -3.99 10.44 17.64
C GLN A 46 -3.06 9.82 18.68
N HIS A 47 -2.28 8.79 18.31
CA HIS A 47 -1.34 8.14 19.22
C HIS A 47 -0.19 9.06 19.63
N ALA A 48 0.32 9.87 18.71
CA ALA A 48 1.38 10.83 18.98
C ALA A 48 0.95 11.90 20.02
N LEU A 49 -0.32 12.29 20.04
CA LEU A 49 -0.84 13.22 21.04
C LEU A 49 -0.82 12.63 22.46
N HIS A 50 -1.00 11.32 22.61
CA HIS A 50 -0.91 10.63 23.90
C HIS A 50 0.51 10.53 24.45
N TYR A 51 1.54 10.75 23.64
CA TYR A 51 2.94 10.72 24.08
C TYR A 51 3.28 11.84 25.07
N ALA A 52 2.55 12.96 25.03
CA ALA A 52 2.74 14.11 25.92
C ALA A 52 2.10 13.93 27.32
N ASP A 53 1.46 12.79 27.60
CA ASP A 53 0.81 12.56 28.88
C ASP A 53 1.86 12.41 30.01
N ALA A 54 1.79 13.30 30.99
CA ALA A 54 2.74 13.38 32.10
C ALA A 54 2.61 12.20 33.09
N SER A 55 1.56 11.38 32.95
CA SER A 55 1.29 10.20 33.78
C SER A 55 2.01 8.92 33.32
N LEU A 56 2.69 8.94 32.17
CA LEU A 56 3.39 7.78 31.60
C LEU A 56 4.69 7.46 32.36
N THR A 57 4.86 6.18 32.72
CA THR A 57 6.14 5.62 33.20
C THR A 57 7.19 5.63 32.07
N ASP A 58 8.47 5.65 32.42
CA ASP A 58 9.56 5.69 31.42
C ASP A 58 9.56 4.47 30.48
N GLU A 59 9.16 3.31 31.00
CA GLU A 59 8.99 2.05 30.25
C GLU A 59 7.85 2.15 29.24
N ALA A 60 6.69 2.67 29.65
CA ALA A 60 5.54 2.86 28.78
C ALA A 60 5.80 3.93 27.71
N ARG A 61 6.54 4.99 28.06
CA ARG A 61 6.98 6.02 27.10
C ARG A 61 7.90 5.44 26.03
N LYS A 62 8.84 4.56 26.42
CA LYS A 62 9.73 3.88 25.46
C LYS A 62 8.96 2.96 24.52
N ALA A 63 8.04 2.15 25.05
CA ALA A 63 7.21 1.27 24.23
C ALA A 63 6.33 2.06 23.23
N LEU A 64 5.76 3.18 23.68
CA LEU A 64 4.96 4.07 22.84
C LEU A 64 5.82 4.74 21.75
N HIS A 65 7.04 5.16 22.07
CA HIS A 65 7.99 5.68 21.09
C HIS A 65 8.32 4.65 20.00
N ASP A 66 8.73 3.45 20.39
CA ASP A 66 9.13 2.40 19.46
C ASP A 66 7.95 1.99 18.55
N SER A 67 6.73 1.87 19.10
CA SER A 67 5.50 1.61 18.33
C SER A 67 5.15 2.76 17.38
N THR A 68 5.25 4.01 17.84
CA THR A 68 4.99 5.19 17.00
C THR A 68 5.96 5.24 15.82
N VAL A 69 7.25 4.99 16.06
CA VAL A 69 8.27 4.96 15.00
C VAL A 69 7.96 3.86 13.99
N SER A 70 7.56 2.66 14.43
CA SER A 70 7.15 1.57 13.51
C SER A 70 5.99 1.99 12.62
N HIS A 71 4.92 2.55 13.21
CA HIS A 71 3.76 3.03 12.44
C HIS A 71 4.14 4.16 11.46
N ILE A 72 5.07 5.05 11.81
CA ILE A 72 5.55 6.08 10.87
C ILE A 72 6.18 5.42 9.64
N VAL A 73 7.04 4.42 9.84
CA VAL A 73 7.71 3.71 8.74
C VAL A 73 6.70 3.00 7.85
N GLU A 74 5.71 2.32 8.43
CA GLU A 74 4.63 1.63 7.69
C GLU A 74 3.82 2.60 6.83
N VAL A 75 3.44 3.76 7.38
CA VAL A 75 2.70 4.80 6.65
C VAL A 75 3.52 5.37 5.49
N VAL A 76 4.80 5.66 5.73
CA VAL A 76 5.69 6.20 4.69
C VAL A 76 5.87 5.18 3.56
N ASP A 77 6.10 3.90 3.89
CA ASP A 77 6.19 2.83 2.90
C ASP A 77 4.88 2.69 2.10
N GLY A 78 3.72 2.76 2.77
CA GLY A 78 2.41 2.73 2.12
C GLY A 78 2.24 3.82 1.06
N TYR A 79 2.64 5.07 1.35
CA TYR A 79 2.60 6.15 0.36
C TYR A 79 3.57 5.95 -0.80
N LEU A 80 4.78 5.44 -0.52
CA LEU A 80 5.76 5.14 -1.58
C LEU A 80 5.24 4.03 -2.49
N LEU A 81 4.71 2.96 -1.94
CA LEU A 81 4.11 1.85 -2.69
C LEU A 81 2.91 2.30 -3.52
N ALA A 82 1.99 3.09 -2.93
CA ALA A 82 0.85 3.66 -3.66
C ALA A 82 1.31 4.52 -4.84
N THR A 83 2.31 5.38 -4.62
CA THR A 83 2.87 6.25 -5.67
C THR A 83 3.48 5.42 -6.80
N VAL A 84 4.25 4.37 -6.49
CA VAL A 84 4.84 3.48 -7.49
C VAL A 84 3.76 2.75 -8.30
N MET A 85 2.70 2.27 -7.64
CA MET A 85 1.56 1.62 -8.32
C MET A 85 0.84 2.56 -9.29
N LEU A 86 0.66 3.83 -8.90
CA LEU A 86 0.05 4.84 -9.76
C LEU A 86 0.97 5.23 -10.93
N ILE A 87 2.28 5.39 -10.70
CA ILE A 87 3.26 5.63 -11.77
C ILE A 87 3.26 4.46 -12.77
N PHE A 88 3.16 3.21 -12.30
CA PHE A 88 3.08 2.04 -13.17
C PHE A 88 1.78 1.99 -13.99
N SER A 89 0.72 2.66 -13.53
CA SER A 89 -0.55 2.75 -14.25
C SER A 89 -0.63 3.89 -15.28
N LEU A 90 0.36 4.79 -15.31
CA LEU A 90 0.37 5.99 -16.13
C LEU A 90 1.01 5.79 -17.52
#